data_AF-M5S370-F1
#
_entry.id   AF-M5S370-F1
#
_cell.length_a   1.000
_cell.length_b   1.000
_cell.length_c   1.000
_cell.angle_alpha   90.00
_cell.angle_beta   90.00
_cell.angle_gamma   90.00
#
_symmetry.space_group_name_H-M   'P 1'
#
loop_
_entity.id
_entity.type
_entity.pdbx_description
1 polymer ?
#
loop_
_entity_poly.entity_id
_entity_poly.type
_entity_poly.pdbx_seq_one_letter_code
_entity_poly.pdbx_strand_id
1 'polypeptide(L)'
;MMKMPQTTRVPVVQPRWGWRAIIAHLPGVRFATPGFVVAHLRCCPSVPAFLFATLIATTTSAHDGHSHAPSPETQHEIVQLNTGPPRTTLVVQRDETQLERPAIASVFEPFRNKLAIRYDRDHLFVESNGMPDHSMMVGITAWQQQVPLPQKYTGNNAWSIPLHPVPAKKPMLTKDNFFRGALAANGIPIFNPIKNDGKTDTLKAGELDQWGGHCGRADDYHYHIAPVHLEKIVGVGNPLAVALDGYPIYGYNDPNGMPPTDLDHLNGHKGPDGKYHYHATTTFPYLNGGFYGEVVERDGQVDPQPRAQGVRPALRGLKGAKITGFEQPEQDSYIVRYEVYGEPRSVEYTVAKDGSATFQFVTPQGTETEHYTPRQRGSGEGRRDAEPPRGNEPSGQRRGGNGQSREGRRSGRGGRPDSMRPSAEANSRNAGGPRGPQPGDGPRQPWILVHADEIDLGHNNIISRDEIVGEATKAFAGYDTDNDGQLTQSELAVRGGSRSAMAGFLKGHAKEIDRDNDGIASKQEAISNAERMFQKIDTSGDGEIQPDELETSRRK
;
A
#
# COMPACT_ATOMS: atom_id res chain seq x y z
N MET A 1 -57.96 -68.55 -47.48
CA MET A 1 -58.98 -69.03 -46.51
C MET A 1 -58.83 -68.16 -45.26
N MET A 2 -59.72 -67.19 -44.97
CA MET A 2 -61.00 -67.32 -44.21
C MET A 2 -60.84 -67.93 -42.80
N LYS A 3 -61.37 -67.39 -41.69
CA LYS A 3 -61.97 -66.06 -41.36
C LYS A 3 -62.01 -65.89 -39.80
N MET A 4 -62.32 -64.69 -39.27
CA MET A 4 -62.28 -64.24 -37.84
C MET A 4 -63.54 -64.67 -36.98
N PRO A 5 -63.94 -64.12 -35.77
CA PRO A 5 -63.43 -63.00 -34.89
C PRO A 5 -63.62 -62.99 -33.32
N GLN A 6 -62.97 -62.00 -32.64
CA GLN A 6 -63.40 -61.07 -31.52
C GLN A 6 -63.56 -61.38 -29.97
N THR A 7 -62.63 -60.81 -29.16
CA THR A 7 -62.70 -59.79 -28.03
C THR A 7 -63.65 -59.73 -26.79
N THR A 8 -63.03 -59.64 -25.57
CA THR A 8 -63.22 -58.74 -24.36
C THR A 8 -64.42 -58.76 -23.34
N ARG A 9 -64.14 -58.81 -22.00
CA ARG A 9 -64.36 -57.76 -20.92
C ARG A 9 -64.21 -58.26 -19.44
N VAL A 10 -64.24 -57.35 -18.42
CA VAL A 10 -63.90 -57.51 -16.96
C VAL A 10 -65.03 -57.01 -16.00
N PRO A 11 -65.02 -57.29 -14.67
CA PRO A 11 -65.13 -56.23 -13.62
C PRO A 11 -64.25 -56.40 -12.31
N VAL A 12 -64.72 -56.01 -11.10
CA VAL A 12 -63.92 -55.47 -9.93
C VAL A 12 -64.55 -55.74 -8.53
N VAL A 13 -63.81 -55.67 -7.37
CA VAL A 13 -64.15 -55.04 -6.02
C VAL A 13 -63.14 -55.42 -4.85
N GLN A 14 -63.04 -54.57 -3.78
CA GLN A 14 -62.05 -54.54 -2.65
C GLN A 14 -62.51 -55.17 -1.29
N PRO A 15 -61.70 -55.12 -0.17
CA PRO A 15 -61.79 -54.01 0.83
C PRO A 15 -60.46 -53.56 1.55
N ARG A 16 -60.56 -52.66 2.57
CA ARG A 16 -59.49 -51.97 3.34
C ARG A 16 -59.54 -52.23 4.87
N TRP A 17 -58.49 -51.82 5.63
CA TRP A 17 -58.47 -51.04 6.91
C TRP A 17 -57.25 -51.39 7.83
N GLY A 18 -56.81 -50.46 8.70
CA GLY A 18 -55.66 -50.60 9.62
C GLY A 18 -55.67 -49.58 10.79
N TRP A 19 -54.69 -49.62 11.72
CA TRP A 19 -54.66 -48.82 12.98
C TRP A 19 -53.26 -48.23 13.33
N ARG A 20 -53.19 -47.27 14.28
CA ARG A 20 -52.00 -46.43 14.63
C ARG A 20 -51.68 -46.37 16.15
N ALA A 21 -50.37 -46.35 16.48
CA ALA A 21 -49.60 -45.59 17.50
C ALA A 21 -49.97 -45.49 19.01
N ILE A 22 -48.94 -45.55 19.90
CA ILE A 22 -48.52 -44.48 20.85
C ILE A 22 -47.22 -44.83 21.67
N ILE A 23 -46.20 -43.95 21.56
CA ILE A 23 -45.17 -43.41 22.50
C ILE A 23 -44.45 -44.28 23.59
N ALA A 24 -43.11 -44.24 23.59
CA ALA A 24 -42.21 -44.08 24.78
C ALA A 24 -40.80 -43.58 24.35
N HIS A 25 -39.94 -43.11 25.28
CA HIS A 25 -38.72 -42.30 25.01
C HIS A 25 -37.41 -42.85 25.63
N LEU A 26 -36.26 -42.41 25.07
CA LEU A 26 -34.90 -42.32 25.66
C LEU A 26 -33.99 -43.59 25.72
N PRO A 27 -32.63 -43.44 25.76
CA PRO A 27 -31.72 -44.18 24.86
C PRO A 27 -30.50 -44.86 25.53
N GLY A 28 -29.66 -45.53 24.73
CA GLY A 28 -28.26 -45.78 25.09
C GLY A 28 -27.53 -46.92 24.37
N VAL A 29 -26.40 -46.60 23.74
CA VAL A 29 -25.25 -47.47 23.40
C VAL A 29 -25.50 -48.71 22.52
N ARG A 30 -24.89 -48.72 21.32
CA ARG A 30 -24.48 -49.95 20.61
C ARG A 30 -23.05 -49.83 20.13
N PHE A 31 -22.23 -50.83 20.47
CA PHE A 31 -20.88 -51.00 19.94
C PHE A 31 -20.94 -51.50 18.49
N ALA A 32 -20.00 -51.06 17.66
CA ALA A 32 -19.85 -51.54 16.28
C ALA A 32 -18.40 -52.02 16.05
N THR A 33 -18.25 -53.32 15.79
CA THR A 33 -17.05 -53.90 15.18
C THR A 33 -17.07 -53.68 13.66
N PRO A 34 -15.90 -53.57 13.00
CA PRO A 34 -15.85 -53.15 11.60
C PRO A 34 -16.19 -54.29 10.62
N GLY A 35 -17.04 -54.00 9.64
CA GLY A 35 -17.30 -54.84 8.49
C GLY A 35 -17.46 -53.99 7.23
N PHE A 36 -16.57 -54.14 6.26
CA PHE A 36 -16.61 -53.42 4.99
C PHE A 36 -17.71 -53.97 4.08
N VAL A 37 -18.56 -53.09 3.55
CA VAL A 37 -19.28 -53.30 2.28
C VAL A 37 -19.29 -51.99 1.50
N VAL A 38 -18.79 -52.01 0.28
CA VAL A 38 -18.84 -50.89 -0.67
C VAL A 38 -20.01 -51.11 -1.63
N ALA A 39 -20.83 -50.07 -1.84
CA ALA A 39 -21.77 -50.00 -2.95
C ALA A 39 -21.78 -48.56 -3.51
N HIS A 40 -21.57 -48.42 -4.82
CA HIS A 40 -21.56 -47.13 -5.52
C HIS A 40 -22.86 -46.89 -6.30
N LEU A 41 -23.31 -45.62 -6.34
CA LEU A 41 -24.06 -45.06 -7.46
C LEU A 41 -23.59 -43.62 -7.74
N ARG A 42 -23.81 -43.18 -8.99
CA ARG A 42 -23.11 -42.08 -9.70
C ARG A 42 -23.80 -40.71 -9.42
N CYS A 43 -23.23 -39.51 -9.64
CA CYS A 43 -22.41 -39.02 -10.76
C CYS A 43 -21.51 -37.80 -10.41
N CYS A 44 -20.37 -37.74 -11.12
CA CYS A 44 -19.40 -36.67 -11.45
C CYS A 44 -19.61 -35.16 -11.07
N PRO A 45 -18.53 -34.32 -11.10
CA PRO A 45 -17.10 -34.62 -10.93
C PRO A 45 -16.30 -33.59 -10.10
N SER A 46 -15.45 -34.05 -9.19
CA SER A 46 -14.29 -33.28 -8.71
C SER A 46 -13.12 -34.22 -8.36
N VAL A 47 -11.89 -33.73 -8.51
CA VAL A 47 -10.66 -34.53 -8.47
C VAL A 47 -10.42 -35.09 -7.07
N PRO A 48 -10.28 -36.42 -6.88
CA PRO A 48 -9.83 -36.97 -5.61
C PRO A 48 -8.32 -36.76 -5.46
N ALA A 49 -7.92 -35.95 -4.48
CA ALA A 49 -6.53 -35.86 -4.08
C ALA A 49 -6.06 -37.21 -3.52
N PHE A 50 -5.11 -37.86 -4.18
CA PHE A 50 -4.46 -39.06 -3.66
C PHE A 50 -3.53 -38.69 -2.51
N LEU A 51 -3.96 -38.99 -1.28
CA LEU A 51 -3.10 -38.91 -0.11
C LEU A 51 -2.09 -40.07 -0.13
N PHE A 52 -0.93 -39.86 -0.76
CA PHE A 52 0.20 -40.80 -0.66
C PHE A 52 0.83 -40.68 0.74
N ALA A 53 0.50 -41.63 1.62
CA ALA A 53 1.22 -41.80 2.88
C ALA A 53 2.58 -42.46 2.60
N THR A 54 3.60 -41.64 2.37
CA THR A 54 4.98 -42.12 2.16
C THR A 54 5.57 -42.60 3.48
N LEU A 55 5.42 -43.90 3.77
CA LEU A 55 6.18 -44.57 4.83
C LEU A 55 7.66 -44.61 4.45
N ILE A 56 8.44 -43.64 4.94
CA ILE A 56 9.90 -43.68 4.86
C ILE A 56 10.39 -44.75 5.84
N ALA A 57 10.55 -45.97 5.35
CA ALA A 57 11.28 -47.01 6.07
C ALA A 57 12.78 -46.65 6.07
N THR A 58 13.25 -46.03 7.15
CA THR A 58 14.69 -45.82 7.39
C THR A 58 15.36 -47.16 7.68
N THR A 59 15.82 -47.85 6.63
CA THR A 59 16.63 -49.07 6.77
C THR A 59 18.05 -48.71 7.17
N THR A 60 18.27 -48.43 8.46
CA THR A 60 19.62 -48.44 9.03
C THR A 60 20.14 -49.87 9.02
N SER A 61 21.08 -50.16 8.13
CA SER A 61 21.81 -51.42 8.14
C SER A 61 22.80 -51.40 9.31
N ALA A 62 22.45 -52.09 10.39
CA ALA A 62 23.37 -52.35 11.49
C ALA A 62 24.21 -53.59 11.15
N HIS A 63 25.52 -53.51 11.36
CA HIS A 63 26.44 -54.63 11.19
C HIS A 63 26.19 -55.72 12.25
N ASP A 64 26.45 -56.99 11.92
CA ASP A 64 26.42 -58.10 12.88
C ASP A 64 27.42 -57.85 14.03
N GLY A 65 26.89 -57.60 15.22
CA GLY A 65 27.68 -57.26 16.40
C GLY A 65 26.85 -57.17 17.68
N HIS A 66 26.64 -58.32 18.32
CA HIS A 66 26.11 -58.50 19.69
C HIS A 66 24.66 -58.03 19.95
N SER A 67 23.73 -58.99 20.02
CA SER A 67 22.44 -58.78 20.68
C SER A 67 22.64 -58.60 22.18
N HIS A 68 22.60 -57.36 22.66
CA HIS A 68 22.35 -57.08 24.07
C HIS A 68 20.86 -57.25 24.35
N ALA A 69 20.52 -58.11 25.32
CA ALA A 69 19.18 -58.08 25.89
C ALA A 69 18.94 -56.68 26.50
N PRO A 70 17.76 -56.07 26.31
CA PRO A 70 17.44 -54.79 26.94
C PRO A 70 17.62 -54.88 28.46
N SER A 71 18.07 -53.78 29.09
CA SER A 71 18.26 -53.77 30.54
C SER A 71 16.92 -53.97 31.26
N PRO A 72 16.94 -54.39 32.54
CA PRO A 72 15.72 -54.52 33.33
C PRO A 72 14.89 -53.22 33.36
N GLU A 73 15.53 -52.05 33.35
CA GLU A 73 14.83 -50.76 33.26
C GLU A 73 14.13 -50.59 31.90
N THR A 74 14.82 -50.86 30.78
CA THR A 74 14.23 -50.77 29.44
C THR A 74 13.09 -51.79 29.25
N GLN A 75 13.21 -53.00 29.82
CA GLN A 75 12.10 -53.96 29.85
C GLN A 75 10.90 -53.44 30.65
N HIS A 76 11.13 -52.82 31.81
CA HIS A 76 10.06 -52.21 32.60
C HIS A 76 9.35 -51.07 31.84
N GLU A 77 10.09 -50.21 31.14
CA GLU A 77 9.53 -49.12 30.33
C GLU A 77 8.70 -49.66 29.15
N ILE A 78 9.21 -50.64 28.41
CA ILE A 78 8.49 -51.31 27.32
C ILE A 78 7.21 -51.98 27.85
N VAL A 79 7.25 -52.63 29.02
CA VAL A 79 6.07 -53.25 29.63
C VAL A 79 5.06 -52.18 30.07
N GLN A 80 5.48 -51.07 30.67
CA GLN A 80 4.57 -49.99 31.04
C GLN A 80 3.88 -49.36 29.83
N LEU A 81 4.63 -49.09 28.75
CA LEU A 81 4.07 -48.52 27.52
C LEU A 81 3.07 -49.46 26.84
N ASN A 82 3.27 -50.78 26.92
CA ASN A 82 2.38 -51.78 26.33
C ASN A 82 1.25 -52.27 27.26
N THR A 83 1.27 -51.92 28.54
CA THR A 83 0.21 -52.30 29.52
C THR A 83 -0.64 -51.12 30.01
N GLY A 84 -0.25 -49.88 29.70
CA GLY A 84 -1.09 -48.71 29.93
C GLY A 84 -2.38 -48.73 29.09
N PRO A 85 -3.51 -48.20 29.59
CA PRO A 85 -4.73 -48.09 28.80
C PRO A 85 -4.50 -47.20 27.57
N PRO A 86 -5.04 -47.55 26.39
CA PRO A 86 -4.82 -46.77 25.18
C PRO A 86 -5.33 -45.33 25.36
N ARG A 87 -4.43 -44.35 25.19
CA ARG A 87 -4.80 -42.93 25.21
C ARG A 87 -5.53 -42.57 23.93
N THR A 88 -6.86 -42.72 23.94
CA THR A 88 -7.73 -42.22 22.88
C THR A 88 -7.77 -40.69 22.91
N THR A 89 -6.83 -40.04 22.20
CA THR A 89 -6.91 -38.60 21.94
C THR A 89 -8.04 -38.35 20.96
N LEU A 90 -9.14 -37.76 21.44
CA LEU A 90 -10.24 -37.32 20.57
C LEU A 90 -9.80 -36.06 19.81
N VAL A 91 -9.21 -36.24 18.63
CA VAL A 91 -8.96 -35.13 17.70
C VAL A 91 -10.30 -34.72 17.11
N VAL A 92 -10.89 -33.66 17.67
CA VAL A 92 -11.98 -32.94 17.01
C VAL A 92 -11.38 -32.20 15.81
N GLN A 93 -11.34 -32.86 14.65
CA GLN A 93 -11.36 -32.11 13.40
C GLN A 93 -12.68 -31.33 13.41
N ARG A 94 -12.58 -30.02 13.61
CA ARG A 94 -13.68 -29.13 13.26
C ARG A 94 -13.86 -29.25 11.77
N ASP A 95 -15.06 -29.62 11.36
CA ASP A 95 -15.50 -29.45 9.98
C ASP A 95 -15.29 -27.97 9.61
N GLU A 96 -14.68 -27.68 8.46
CA GLU A 96 -14.60 -26.32 7.93
C GLU A 96 -15.98 -25.96 7.36
N THR A 97 -16.95 -25.83 8.27
CA THR A 97 -18.33 -25.44 7.98
C THR A 97 -18.31 -24.23 7.08
N GLN A 98 -18.99 -24.32 5.93
CA GLN A 98 -19.09 -23.26 4.93
C GLN A 98 -19.19 -21.89 5.61
N LEU A 99 -18.14 -21.07 5.47
CA LEU A 99 -18.18 -19.69 5.93
C LEU A 99 -19.36 -19.02 5.24
N GLU A 100 -20.35 -18.58 6.01
CA GLU A 100 -21.48 -17.84 5.44
C GLU A 100 -20.98 -16.52 4.86
N ARG A 101 -21.52 -16.12 3.70
CA ARG A 101 -21.09 -14.87 3.04
C ARG A 101 -21.34 -13.68 3.99
N PRO A 102 -20.30 -12.91 4.37
CA PRO A 102 -20.47 -11.82 5.32
C PRO A 102 -21.46 -10.77 4.81
N ALA A 103 -22.33 -10.26 5.69
CA ALA A 103 -23.39 -9.33 5.29
C ALA A 103 -22.85 -8.06 4.59
N ILE A 104 -21.69 -7.55 5.02
CA ILE A 104 -21.01 -6.39 4.41
C ILE A 104 -20.56 -6.64 2.96
N ALA A 105 -20.39 -7.89 2.54
CA ALA A 105 -20.08 -8.26 1.15
C ALA A 105 -21.27 -8.02 0.18
N SER A 106 -22.45 -7.65 0.68
CA SER A 106 -23.59 -7.24 -0.15
C SER A 106 -23.41 -5.86 -0.79
N VAL A 107 -22.61 -4.97 -0.18
CA VAL A 107 -22.30 -3.63 -0.72
C VAL A 107 -21.70 -3.70 -2.13
N PHE A 108 -20.91 -4.75 -2.38
CA PHE A 108 -20.22 -4.98 -3.66
C PHE A 108 -21.03 -5.83 -4.66
N GLU A 109 -22.19 -6.39 -4.27
CA GLU A 109 -23.00 -7.26 -5.13
C GLU A 109 -23.47 -6.59 -6.45
N PRO A 110 -23.86 -5.30 -6.48
CA PRO A 110 -24.22 -4.63 -7.74
C PRO A 110 -23.10 -4.60 -8.79
N PHE A 111 -21.84 -4.74 -8.36
CA PHE A 111 -20.64 -4.69 -9.22
C PHE A 111 -19.91 -6.03 -9.34
N ARG A 112 -20.50 -7.14 -8.87
CA ARG A 112 -19.91 -8.49 -8.87
C ARG A 112 -19.39 -9.01 -10.23
N ASN A 113 -19.81 -8.41 -11.34
CA ASN A 113 -19.34 -8.78 -12.68
C ASN A 113 -17.95 -8.19 -13.00
N LYS A 114 -17.49 -7.22 -12.20
CA LYS A 114 -16.17 -6.57 -12.29
C LYS A 114 -15.27 -6.86 -11.08
N LEU A 115 -15.85 -7.38 -9.99
CA LEU A 115 -15.18 -7.64 -8.72
C LEU A 115 -15.13 -9.14 -8.44
N ALA A 116 -13.99 -9.65 -7.98
CA ALA A 116 -13.95 -10.96 -7.32
C ALA A 116 -13.94 -10.76 -5.81
N ILE A 117 -14.82 -11.47 -5.11
CA ILE A 117 -15.01 -11.35 -3.67
C ILE A 117 -14.64 -12.69 -3.03
N ARG A 118 -13.72 -12.65 -2.07
CA ARG A 118 -13.34 -13.80 -1.22
C ARG A 118 -13.29 -13.34 0.23
N TYR A 119 -13.44 -14.25 1.18
CA TYR A 119 -13.43 -13.93 2.60
C TYR A 119 -12.88 -15.11 3.38
N ASP A 120 -12.28 -14.81 4.53
CA ASP A 120 -12.00 -15.78 5.57
C ASP A 120 -12.87 -15.46 6.81
N ARG A 121 -12.46 -15.92 7.99
CA ARG A 121 -13.16 -15.66 9.25
C ARG A 121 -12.98 -14.21 9.75
N ASP A 122 -11.87 -13.55 9.41
CA ASP A 122 -11.42 -12.27 9.97
C ASP A 122 -11.59 -11.13 8.95
N HIS A 123 -11.44 -11.40 7.64
CA HIS A 123 -11.40 -10.39 6.58
C HIS A 123 -12.29 -10.71 5.36
N LEU A 124 -12.88 -9.66 4.81
CA LEU A 124 -13.39 -9.60 3.44
C LEU A 124 -12.25 -9.09 2.53
N PHE A 125 -12.07 -9.75 1.39
CA PHE A 125 -11.17 -9.28 0.35
C PHE A 125 -11.94 -8.97 -0.93
N VAL A 126 -11.65 -7.81 -1.50
CA VAL A 126 -12.27 -7.34 -2.74
C VAL A 126 -11.17 -7.13 -3.77
N GLU A 127 -11.29 -7.85 -4.88
CA GLU A 127 -10.37 -7.79 -6.00
C GLU A 127 -10.98 -6.98 -7.13
N SER A 128 -10.24 -6.02 -7.67
CA SER A 128 -10.68 -5.14 -8.76
C SER A 128 -9.52 -4.80 -9.70
N ASN A 129 -9.84 -4.21 -10.86
CA ASN A 129 -8.84 -3.61 -11.75
C ASN A 129 -8.66 -2.10 -11.54
N GLY A 130 -9.32 -1.49 -10.55
CA GLY A 130 -9.28 -0.05 -10.32
C GLY A 130 -9.89 0.84 -11.42
N MET A 131 -10.72 0.29 -12.34
CA MET A 131 -11.33 1.05 -13.44
C MET A 131 -12.87 1.03 -13.36
N PRO A 132 -13.55 2.18 -13.18
CA PRO A 132 -15.00 2.27 -13.05
C PRO A 132 -15.74 2.16 -14.39
N ASP A 133 -17.01 1.76 -14.34
CA ASP A 133 -17.95 1.79 -15.47
C ASP A 133 -18.58 3.19 -15.70
N HIS A 134 -17.76 4.24 -15.66
CA HIS A 134 -18.14 5.60 -16.03
C HIS A 134 -16.94 6.34 -16.67
N SER A 135 -17.22 7.42 -17.41
CA SER A 135 -16.16 8.31 -17.92
C SER A 135 -15.37 8.92 -16.75
N MET A 136 -14.07 9.15 -16.90
CA MET A 136 -13.18 9.65 -15.83
C MET A 136 -12.50 10.96 -16.27
N MET A 137 -11.82 11.65 -15.36
CA MET A 137 -10.90 12.77 -15.62
C MET A 137 -11.52 14.07 -16.16
N VAL A 138 -12.71 14.03 -16.77
CA VAL A 138 -13.39 15.20 -17.34
C VAL A 138 -13.71 16.23 -16.25
N GLY A 139 -13.27 17.46 -16.44
CA GLY A 139 -13.45 18.58 -15.50
C GLY A 139 -12.18 18.97 -14.73
N ILE A 140 -11.15 18.11 -14.69
CA ILE A 140 -9.88 18.41 -14.01
C ILE A 140 -9.20 19.62 -14.67
N THR A 141 -8.79 20.59 -13.86
CA THR A 141 -8.06 21.81 -14.30
C THR A 141 -6.66 21.96 -13.67
N ALA A 142 -6.38 21.25 -12.57
CA ALA A 142 -5.05 21.13 -11.97
C ALA A 142 -4.42 19.76 -12.29
N TRP A 143 -4.27 19.45 -13.59
CA TRP A 143 -3.90 18.09 -14.00
C TRP A 143 -2.41 17.75 -13.80
N GLN A 144 -2.13 16.64 -13.13
CA GLN A 144 -0.79 16.08 -12.87
C GLN A 144 -0.24 15.18 -14.01
N GLN A 145 -0.85 15.23 -15.20
CA GLN A 145 -0.46 14.43 -16.39
C GLN A 145 -0.51 12.90 -16.21
N GLN A 146 -1.20 12.43 -15.18
CA GLN A 146 -1.52 11.01 -14.94
C GLN A 146 -2.84 10.65 -15.64
N VAL A 147 -2.99 9.42 -16.11
CA VAL A 147 -4.18 8.92 -16.83
C VAL A 147 -4.67 7.61 -16.23
N PRO A 148 -5.94 7.19 -16.42
CA PRO A 148 -6.43 5.94 -15.84
C PRO A 148 -5.77 4.69 -16.44
N LEU A 149 -5.05 3.91 -15.63
CA LEU A 149 -4.53 2.59 -15.97
C LEU A 149 -5.10 1.51 -15.04
N PRO A 150 -5.42 0.31 -15.58
CA PRO A 150 -5.88 -0.81 -14.77
C PRO A 150 -4.78 -1.31 -13.82
N GLN A 151 -5.12 -1.38 -12.54
CA GLN A 151 -4.25 -1.83 -11.46
C GLN A 151 -4.50 -3.31 -11.13
N LYS A 152 -3.47 -4.04 -10.67
CA LYS A 152 -3.60 -5.47 -10.34
C LYS A 152 -3.95 -5.65 -8.85
N TYR A 153 -5.16 -5.25 -8.44
CA TYR A 153 -5.62 -5.43 -7.07
C TYR A 153 -6.22 -6.83 -6.86
N THR A 154 -5.39 -7.87 -7.02
CA THR A 154 -5.83 -9.28 -7.03
C THR A 154 -4.95 -10.18 -6.16
N GLY A 155 -5.48 -11.34 -5.74
CA GLY A 155 -4.79 -12.30 -4.88
C GLY A 155 -4.28 -11.66 -3.58
N ASN A 156 -2.98 -11.80 -3.30
CA ASN A 156 -2.33 -11.19 -2.14
C ASN A 156 -2.27 -9.65 -2.18
N ASN A 157 -2.59 -9.04 -3.33
CA ASN A 157 -2.71 -7.59 -3.52
C ASN A 157 -4.18 -7.16 -3.65
N ALA A 158 -5.12 -7.89 -3.03
CA ALA A 158 -6.52 -7.48 -2.91
C ALA A 158 -6.71 -6.36 -1.86
N TRP A 159 -7.81 -5.62 -1.93
CA TRP A 159 -8.26 -4.78 -0.81
C TRP A 159 -8.69 -5.67 0.35
N SER A 160 -8.34 -5.31 1.58
CA SER A 160 -8.67 -6.06 2.79
C SER A 160 -9.54 -5.22 3.72
N ILE A 161 -10.63 -5.78 4.22
CA ILE A 161 -11.60 -5.09 5.09
C ILE A 161 -11.92 -6.03 6.28
N PRO A 162 -11.77 -5.58 7.54
CA PRO A 162 -12.05 -6.43 8.70
C PRO A 162 -13.56 -6.73 8.83
N LEU A 163 -13.90 -7.99 9.12
CA LEU A 163 -15.29 -8.45 9.32
C LEU A 163 -15.81 -8.22 10.74
N HIS A 164 -14.91 -7.96 11.68
CA HIS A 164 -15.20 -7.81 13.10
C HIS A 164 -14.67 -6.47 13.62
N PRO A 165 -15.23 -5.34 13.14
CA PRO A 165 -14.76 -4.02 13.49
C PRO A 165 -15.03 -3.72 14.97
N VAL A 166 -14.00 -3.23 15.67
CA VAL A 166 -14.03 -2.86 17.09
C VAL A 166 -13.94 -1.35 17.21
N PRO A 167 -14.84 -0.65 17.92
CA PRO A 167 -14.72 0.79 18.16
C PRO A 167 -13.42 1.14 18.89
N ALA A 168 -12.60 1.99 18.26
CA ALA A 168 -11.34 2.45 18.81
C ALA A 168 -11.56 3.33 20.05
N LYS A 169 -10.76 3.10 21.10
CA LYS A 169 -10.74 3.97 22.29
C LYS A 169 -10.28 5.39 22.00
N LYS A 170 -9.50 5.55 20.93
CA LYS A 170 -9.03 6.81 20.37
C LYS A 170 -9.12 6.69 18.84
N PRO A 171 -10.21 7.16 18.22
CA PRO A 171 -10.33 7.19 16.76
C PRO A 171 -9.14 7.90 16.10
N MET A 172 -8.71 7.39 14.96
CA MET A 172 -7.57 7.94 14.22
C MET A 172 -8.08 8.89 13.14
N LEU A 173 -7.60 10.13 13.10
CA LEU A 173 -8.07 11.12 12.11
C LEU A 173 -7.31 11.00 10.80
N THR A 174 -8.00 11.20 9.66
CA THR A 174 -7.34 11.25 8.35
C THR A 174 -6.63 12.60 8.10
N LYS A 175 -6.77 13.60 8.97
CA LYS A 175 -6.22 14.94 8.71
C LYS A 175 -4.69 14.92 8.46
N ASP A 176 -3.96 14.18 9.28
CA ASP A 176 -2.49 14.21 9.31
C ASP A 176 -1.85 12.87 8.85
N ASN A 177 -2.64 11.80 8.73
CA ASN A 177 -2.23 10.42 8.37
C ASN A 177 -3.31 9.76 7.48
N PHE A 178 -3.07 8.53 6.99
CA PHE A 178 -4.03 7.70 6.27
C PHE A 178 -4.54 8.30 4.95
N PHE A 179 -3.67 8.34 3.94
CA PHE A 179 -4.07 8.79 2.59
C PHE A 179 -5.10 7.87 1.89
N ARG A 180 -5.53 6.77 2.53
CA ARG A 180 -6.54 5.82 2.07
C ARG A 180 -7.61 5.65 3.13
N GLY A 181 -8.87 5.97 2.80
CA GLY A 181 -9.99 5.95 3.74
C GLY A 181 -10.94 4.77 3.57
N ALA A 182 -11.24 4.37 2.33
CA ALA A 182 -12.32 3.41 2.05
C ALA A 182 -12.18 2.71 0.69
N LEU A 183 -13.07 1.75 0.44
CA LEU A 183 -13.31 1.13 -0.86
C LEU A 183 -14.77 1.33 -1.28
N ALA A 184 -15.01 1.93 -2.44
CA ALA A 184 -16.34 2.13 -3.00
C ALA A 184 -16.97 0.81 -3.46
N ALA A 185 -18.31 0.76 -3.54
CA ALA A 185 -19.08 -0.41 -3.96
C ALA A 185 -18.69 -0.96 -5.34
N ASN A 186 -18.16 -0.09 -6.23
CA ASN A 186 -17.62 -0.46 -7.54
C ASN A 186 -16.15 -0.91 -7.53
N GLY A 187 -15.55 -1.10 -6.35
CA GLY A 187 -14.16 -1.55 -6.16
C GLY A 187 -13.10 -0.50 -6.49
N ILE A 188 -13.48 0.77 -6.57
CA ILE A 188 -12.56 1.90 -6.69
C ILE A 188 -12.20 2.41 -5.29
N PRO A 189 -10.91 2.59 -4.95
CA PRO A 189 -10.54 3.11 -3.66
C PRO A 189 -10.95 4.58 -3.49
N ILE A 190 -11.22 4.95 -2.24
CA ILE A 190 -11.45 6.33 -1.83
C ILE A 190 -10.29 6.75 -0.92
N PHE A 191 -9.56 7.76 -1.38
CA PHE A 191 -8.43 8.37 -0.71
C PHE A 191 -8.87 9.61 0.08
N ASN A 192 -7.99 10.07 0.95
CA ASN A 192 -8.23 11.21 1.82
C ASN A 192 -8.45 12.51 1.01
N PRO A 193 -9.51 13.32 1.24
CA PRO A 193 -9.70 14.59 0.55
C PRO A 193 -8.51 15.55 0.65
N ILE A 194 -7.73 15.46 1.73
CA ILE A 194 -6.47 16.19 1.91
C ILE A 194 -5.32 15.43 1.26
N LYS A 195 -4.54 16.14 0.44
CA LYS A 195 -3.35 15.62 -0.23
C LYS A 195 -2.25 15.24 0.78
N ASN A 196 -1.24 14.52 0.30
CA ASN A 196 -0.05 14.15 1.08
C ASN A 196 0.79 15.34 1.60
N ASP A 197 0.39 16.58 1.32
CA ASP A 197 0.94 17.81 1.92
C ASP A 197 0.21 18.26 3.21
N GLY A 198 -0.84 17.54 3.64
CA GLY A 198 -1.56 17.77 4.90
C GLY A 198 -2.42 19.04 4.94
N LYS A 199 -2.45 19.83 3.85
CA LYS A 199 -3.07 21.17 3.84
C LYS A 199 -4.01 21.40 2.66
N THR A 200 -3.80 20.72 1.52
CA THR A 200 -4.51 20.99 0.27
C THR A 200 -5.71 20.06 0.09
N ASP A 201 -6.89 20.64 -0.01
CA ASP A 201 -8.14 19.99 -0.39
C ASP A 201 -8.18 19.78 -1.92
N THR A 202 -8.19 18.52 -2.36
CA THR A 202 -8.16 18.14 -3.80
C THR A 202 -9.34 18.67 -4.60
N LEU A 203 -10.54 18.72 -4.01
CA LEU A 203 -11.75 19.26 -4.65
C LEU A 203 -11.59 20.77 -4.88
N LYS A 204 -11.15 21.51 -3.86
CA LYS A 204 -10.92 22.96 -3.96
C LYS A 204 -9.74 23.30 -4.88
N ALA A 205 -8.76 22.42 -5.02
CA ALA A 205 -7.62 22.58 -5.93
C ALA A 205 -7.98 22.39 -7.42
N GLY A 206 -9.16 21.88 -7.75
CA GLY A 206 -9.54 21.58 -9.14
C GLY A 206 -8.83 20.36 -9.73
N GLU A 207 -8.34 19.46 -8.86
CA GLU A 207 -7.66 18.21 -9.25
C GLU A 207 -8.64 17.06 -9.55
N LEU A 208 -9.92 17.19 -9.17
CA LEU A 208 -10.95 16.14 -9.30
C LEU A 208 -11.81 16.29 -10.57
N ASP A 209 -12.24 15.14 -11.10
CA ASP A 209 -13.25 15.07 -12.13
C ASP A 209 -14.69 15.23 -11.59
N GLN A 210 -15.67 15.24 -12.49
CA GLN A 210 -17.10 15.37 -12.15
C GLN A 210 -17.65 14.29 -11.20
N TRP A 211 -16.95 13.18 -10.99
CA TRP A 211 -17.33 12.10 -10.07
C TRP A 211 -16.60 12.18 -8.73
N GLY A 212 -15.65 13.10 -8.60
CA GLY A 212 -14.86 13.29 -7.39
C GLY A 212 -13.57 12.48 -7.35
N GLY A 213 -13.04 12.05 -8.50
CA GLY A 213 -11.80 11.27 -8.57
C GLY A 213 -10.73 11.81 -9.51
N HIS A 214 -9.52 11.29 -9.38
CA HIS A 214 -8.40 11.55 -10.28
C HIS A 214 -7.43 10.37 -10.32
N CYS A 215 -6.35 10.48 -11.11
CA CYS A 215 -5.29 9.47 -11.16
C CYS A 215 -4.09 9.85 -10.30
N GLY A 216 -3.61 8.90 -9.49
CA GLY A 216 -2.40 9.01 -8.69
C GLY A 216 -1.11 8.82 -9.48
N ARG A 217 0.02 8.87 -8.77
CA ARG A 217 1.38 8.76 -9.32
C ARG A 217 1.71 7.38 -9.93
N ALA A 218 0.83 6.40 -9.78
CA ALA A 218 0.92 5.09 -10.41
C ALA A 218 -0.07 4.95 -11.59
N ASP A 219 -0.60 6.08 -12.10
CA ASP A 219 -1.70 6.13 -13.07
C ASP A 219 -2.95 5.38 -12.53
N ASP A 220 -3.15 5.38 -11.21
CA ASP A 220 -4.23 4.69 -10.50
C ASP A 220 -5.43 5.61 -10.24
N TYR A 221 -6.61 5.31 -10.79
CA TYR A 221 -7.81 6.11 -10.56
C TYR A 221 -8.42 5.83 -9.17
N HIS A 222 -8.76 6.90 -8.44
CA HIS A 222 -9.34 6.84 -7.12
C HIS A 222 -10.21 8.08 -6.83
N TYR A 223 -11.19 7.95 -5.93
CA TYR A 223 -12.02 9.06 -5.47
C TYR A 223 -11.39 9.78 -4.28
N HIS A 224 -11.72 11.06 -4.09
CA HIS A 224 -11.37 11.86 -2.90
C HIS A 224 -12.59 12.40 -2.13
N ILE A 225 -13.78 12.27 -2.73
CA ILE A 225 -15.06 12.57 -2.09
C ILE A 225 -16.00 11.36 -2.25
N ALA A 226 -17.06 11.28 -1.46
CA ALA A 226 -18.00 10.17 -1.55
C ALA A 226 -18.60 10.04 -2.97
N PRO A 227 -18.54 8.85 -3.61
CA PRO A 227 -19.07 8.64 -4.96
C PRO A 227 -20.60 8.48 -4.94
N VAL A 228 -21.32 9.53 -4.53
CA VAL A 228 -22.79 9.54 -4.36
C VAL A 228 -23.57 9.22 -5.63
N HIS A 229 -22.94 9.31 -6.80
CA HIS A 229 -23.53 8.86 -8.05
C HIS A 229 -23.83 7.35 -8.08
N LEU A 230 -23.11 6.54 -7.28
CA LEU A 230 -23.35 5.10 -7.13
C LEU A 230 -24.67 4.77 -6.44
N GLU A 231 -25.31 5.72 -5.73
CA GLU A 231 -26.63 5.54 -5.09
C GLU A 231 -27.70 5.11 -6.11
N LYS A 232 -27.57 5.55 -7.37
CA LYS A 232 -28.44 5.16 -8.49
C LYS A 232 -28.34 3.67 -8.86
N ILE A 233 -27.28 3.00 -8.43
CA ILE A 233 -26.97 1.59 -8.73
C ILE A 233 -27.14 0.72 -7.48
N VAL A 234 -26.63 1.16 -6.31
CA VAL A 234 -26.76 0.41 -5.05
C VAL A 234 -28.14 0.60 -4.39
N GLY A 235 -28.85 1.68 -4.70
CA GLY A 235 -30.14 2.06 -4.11
C GLY A 235 -30.02 3.05 -2.96
N VAL A 236 -31.02 3.92 -2.80
CA VAL A 236 -31.13 4.88 -1.69
C VAL A 236 -31.19 4.12 -0.36
N GLY A 237 -30.45 4.59 0.65
CA GLY A 237 -30.40 3.95 1.96
C GLY A 237 -29.57 2.66 2.02
N ASN A 238 -28.76 2.38 0.99
CA ASN A 238 -27.72 1.35 1.02
C ASN A 238 -26.30 1.99 1.05
N PRO A 239 -25.28 1.31 1.60
CA PRO A 239 -23.92 1.81 1.60
C PRO A 239 -23.36 2.01 0.18
N LEU A 240 -22.64 3.12 -0.02
CA LEU A 240 -21.89 3.43 -1.25
C LEU A 240 -20.46 2.89 -1.22
N ALA A 241 -19.93 2.67 -0.01
CA ALA A 241 -18.55 2.24 0.22
C ALA A 241 -18.44 1.54 1.60
N VAL A 242 -17.27 0.99 1.87
CA VAL A 242 -16.89 0.47 3.19
C VAL A 242 -15.54 1.08 3.56
N ALA A 243 -15.45 1.68 4.74
CA ALA A 243 -14.20 2.21 5.29
C ALA A 243 -13.24 1.07 5.62
N LEU A 244 -11.94 1.35 5.62
CA LEU A 244 -10.91 0.32 5.85
C LEU A 244 -10.87 -0.20 7.30
N ASP A 245 -11.61 0.43 8.21
CA ASP A 245 -11.89 -0.04 9.57
C ASP A 245 -13.10 -1.00 9.68
N GLY A 246 -13.76 -1.31 8.55
CA GLY A 246 -14.88 -2.25 8.46
C GLY A 246 -16.29 -1.64 8.55
N TYR A 247 -16.42 -0.33 8.81
CA TYR A 247 -17.75 0.31 8.89
C TYR A 247 -18.26 0.78 7.51
N PRO A 248 -19.58 0.67 7.23
CA PRO A 248 -20.16 1.13 5.97
C PRO A 248 -20.19 2.66 5.86
N ILE A 249 -20.13 3.16 4.64
CA ILE A 249 -20.30 4.59 4.29
C ILE A 249 -21.54 4.74 3.42
N TYR A 250 -22.47 5.57 3.84
CA TYR A 250 -23.74 5.85 3.16
C TYR A 250 -23.67 7.12 2.30
N GLY A 251 -24.73 7.36 1.52
CA GLY A 251 -24.95 8.63 0.84
C GLY A 251 -25.30 9.75 1.80
N TYR A 252 -26.00 10.77 1.31
CA TYR A 252 -26.44 11.90 2.13
C TYR A 252 -27.56 11.54 3.14
N ASN A 253 -28.11 10.32 3.06
CA ASN A 253 -29.26 9.86 3.84
C ASN A 253 -28.95 8.55 4.58
N ASP A 254 -29.53 8.41 5.78
CA ASP A 254 -29.68 7.18 6.56
C ASP A 254 -30.38 6.07 5.73
N PRO A 255 -30.35 4.79 6.19
CA PRO A 255 -31.21 3.72 5.68
C PRO A 255 -32.72 4.03 5.68
N ASN A 256 -33.17 5.02 6.46
CA ASN A 256 -34.55 5.49 6.51
C ASN A 256 -34.91 6.49 5.38
N GLY A 257 -33.93 6.93 4.58
CA GLY A 257 -34.11 7.90 3.49
C GLY A 257 -34.07 9.39 3.89
N MET A 258 -33.82 9.71 5.15
CA MET A 258 -33.65 11.07 5.68
C MET A 258 -32.16 11.39 5.90
N PRO A 259 -31.74 12.66 5.84
CA PRO A 259 -30.37 13.03 6.21
C PRO A 259 -30.14 12.89 7.72
N PRO A 260 -28.95 12.44 8.15
CA PRO A 260 -28.57 12.41 9.57
C PRO A 260 -28.49 13.84 10.12
N THR A 261 -28.76 14.00 11.42
CA THR A 261 -28.75 15.34 12.07
C THR A 261 -27.76 15.45 13.24
N ASP A 262 -27.03 14.38 13.52
CA ASP A 262 -26.19 14.15 14.69
C ASP A 262 -24.81 13.54 14.34
N LEU A 263 -24.29 13.85 13.16
CA LEU A 263 -22.95 13.44 12.72
C LEU A 263 -21.88 13.91 13.71
N ASP A 264 -20.96 13.00 14.02
CA ASP A 264 -19.80 13.23 14.87
C ASP A 264 -18.62 13.86 14.09
N HIS A 265 -17.52 14.10 14.81
CA HIS A 265 -16.29 14.65 14.26
C HIS A 265 -15.56 13.77 13.22
N LEU A 266 -15.95 12.50 13.07
CA LEU A 266 -15.46 11.58 12.03
C LEU A 266 -16.42 11.55 10.82
N ASN A 267 -17.49 12.33 10.85
CA ASN A 267 -18.55 12.37 9.84
C ASN A 267 -19.37 11.06 9.78
N GLY A 268 -19.53 10.41 10.93
CA GLY A 268 -20.42 9.27 11.11
C GLY A 268 -21.32 9.43 12.32
N HIS A 269 -22.25 8.50 12.50
CA HIS A 269 -23.14 8.48 13.66
C HIS A 269 -23.65 7.05 13.92
N LYS A 270 -24.48 6.86 14.95
CA LYS A 270 -25.22 5.61 15.14
C LYS A 270 -26.64 5.79 14.60
N GLY A 271 -26.95 5.07 13.52
CA GLY A 271 -28.26 5.13 12.89
C GLY A 271 -29.40 4.60 13.78
N PRO A 272 -30.65 4.67 13.30
CA PRO A 272 -31.82 4.16 14.01
C PRO A 272 -31.79 2.65 14.36
N ASP A 273 -30.92 1.87 13.69
CA ASP A 273 -30.69 0.45 13.98
C ASP A 273 -29.63 0.22 15.09
N GLY A 274 -29.08 1.30 15.66
CA GLY A 274 -28.05 1.29 16.69
C GLY A 274 -26.62 1.06 16.19
N LYS A 275 -26.40 0.89 14.87
CA LYS A 275 -25.08 0.62 14.29
C LYS A 275 -24.39 1.90 13.85
N TYR A 276 -23.08 1.96 14.12
CA TYR A 276 -22.25 3.06 13.64
C TYR A 276 -22.02 2.96 12.14
N HIS A 277 -22.10 4.09 11.43
CA HIS A 277 -21.75 4.20 10.02
C HIS A 277 -21.39 5.64 9.64
N TYR A 278 -20.69 5.82 8.53
CA TYR A 278 -20.27 7.12 8.01
C TYR A 278 -21.24 7.64 6.95
N HIS A 279 -21.19 8.95 6.67
CA HIS A 279 -21.97 9.58 5.61
C HIS A 279 -21.13 10.35 4.60
N ALA A 280 -21.65 10.42 3.38
CA ALA A 280 -21.29 11.45 2.43
C ALA A 280 -21.76 12.83 2.90
N THR A 281 -20.95 13.86 2.73
CA THR A 281 -21.33 15.27 2.99
C THR A 281 -20.87 16.19 1.87
N THR A 282 -21.56 17.31 1.67
CA THR A 282 -21.18 18.35 0.70
C THR A 282 -20.08 19.29 1.23
N THR A 283 -19.77 19.20 2.52
CA THR A 283 -18.68 19.88 3.21
C THR A 283 -17.60 18.89 3.64
N PHE A 284 -16.36 19.37 3.77
CA PHE A 284 -15.25 18.61 4.37
C PHE A 284 -15.69 17.97 5.71
N PRO A 285 -15.38 16.69 5.98
CA PRO A 285 -14.46 15.81 5.26
C PRO A 285 -15.04 15.04 4.06
N TYR A 286 -16.26 15.35 3.60
CA TYR A 286 -16.96 14.76 2.43
C TYR A 286 -17.32 13.26 2.51
N LEU A 287 -16.61 12.48 3.32
CA LEU A 287 -16.86 11.08 3.69
C LEU A 287 -16.32 10.85 5.12
N ASN A 288 -15.76 9.67 5.47
CA ASN A 288 -15.16 9.48 6.79
C ASN A 288 -13.92 10.37 7.02
N GLY A 289 -13.95 11.20 8.07
CA GLY A 289 -12.85 12.06 8.52
C GLY A 289 -11.77 11.36 9.37
N GLY A 290 -11.84 10.03 9.43
CA GLY A 290 -11.03 9.20 10.30
C GLY A 290 -11.54 7.76 10.35
N PHE A 291 -11.04 7.01 11.32
CA PHE A 291 -11.44 5.64 11.64
C PHE A 291 -11.97 5.57 13.06
N TYR A 292 -13.27 5.31 13.17
CA TYR A 292 -14.02 4.95 14.37
C TYR A 292 -13.65 3.55 14.84
N GLY A 293 -13.36 2.64 13.92
CA GLY A 293 -12.84 1.31 14.23
C GLY A 293 -11.32 1.29 14.45
N GLU A 294 -10.84 0.25 15.12
CA GLU A 294 -9.40 -0.03 15.24
C GLU A 294 -8.81 -0.40 13.87
N VAL A 295 -7.72 0.28 13.49
CA VAL A 295 -6.91 0.00 12.30
C VAL A 295 -5.44 -0.19 12.70
N VAL A 296 -4.69 -0.95 11.90
CA VAL A 296 -3.22 -1.04 12.05
C VAL A 296 -2.59 0.04 11.18
N GLU A 297 -1.82 0.95 11.80
CA GLU A 297 -1.01 1.92 11.07
C GLU A 297 0.37 1.33 10.72
N ARG A 298 0.78 1.48 9.45
CA ARG A 298 2.18 1.33 9.01
C ARG A 298 2.48 2.40 7.96
N ASP A 299 3.62 3.08 8.07
CA ASP A 299 4.05 4.12 7.13
C ASP A 299 2.99 5.24 6.88
N GLY A 300 2.18 5.59 7.89
CA GLY A 300 1.07 6.54 7.75
C GLY A 300 -0.12 6.02 6.93
N GLN A 301 -0.27 4.70 6.80
CA GLN A 301 -1.34 4.02 6.04
C GLN A 301 -2.03 2.96 6.88
N VAL A 302 -3.26 2.60 6.50
CA VAL A 302 -3.89 1.36 6.98
C VAL A 302 -3.15 0.16 6.37
N ASP A 303 -2.81 -0.83 7.20
CA ASP A 303 -2.18 -2.08 6.80
C ASP A 303 -3.05 -3.30 7.21
N PRO A 304 -3.10 -4.37 6.41
CA PRO A 304 -2.54 -4.53 5.07
C PRO A 304 -3.47 -3.95 3.99
N GLN A 305 -2.91 -3.19 3.04
CA GLN A 305 -3.65 -2.66 1.89
C GLN A 305 -2.83 -2.73 0.59
N PRO A 306 -3.49 -2.88 -0.58
CA PRO A 306 -2.81 -3.25 -1.81
C PRO A 306 -2.07 -2.09 -2.46
N ARG A 307 -0.98 -2.36 -3.17
CA ARG A 307 -0.15 -1.33 -3.80
C ARG A 307 -0.43 -1.24 -5.31
N ALA A 308 -0.65 -0.02 -5.79
CA ALA A 308 -0.69 0.31 -7.21
C ALA A 308 0.71 0.19 -7.83
N GLN A 309 0.79 -0.05 -9.14
CA GLN A 309 2.04 -0.26 -9.87
C GLN A 309 2.04 0.53 -11.18
N GLY A 310 2.64 1.71 -11.16
CA GLY A 310 2.80 2.54 -12.36
C GLY A 310 3.74 1.91 -13.38
N VAL A 311 3.40 2.05 -14.66
CA VAL A 311 4.23 1.59 -15.79
C VAL A 311 5.32 2.60 -16.17
N ARG A 312 5.13 3.87 -15.81
CA ARG A 312 5.98 5.02 -16.17
C ARG A 312 6.27 5.91 -14.96
N PRO A 313 7.28 6.80 -15.01
CA PRO A 313 7.50 7.80 -13.97
C PRO A 313 6.35 8.81 -13.91
N ALA A 314 6.01 9.26 -12.69
CA ALA A 314 5.04 10.34 -12.50
C ALA A 314 5.53 11.66 -13.12
N LEU A 315 4.63 12.35 -13.80
CA LEU A 315 4.89 13.61 -14.49
C LEU A 315 4.59 14.82 -13.58
N ARG A 316 4.94 16.03 -14.04
CA ARG A 316 4.66 17.29 -13.32
C ARG A 316 3.27 17.83 -13.66
N GLY A 317 2.72 18.70 -12.81
CA GLY A 317 1.49 19.44 -13.11
C GLY A 317 1.59 20.26 -14.41
N LEU A 318 0.56 20.20 -15.26
CA LEU A 318 0.50 20.93 -16.52
C LEU A 318 -0.34 22.21 -16.36
N LYS A 319 0.35 23.33 -16.16
CA LYS A 319 -0.31 24.63 -15.95
C LYS A 319 -1.15 25.03 -17.16
N GLY A 320 -2.40 25.43 -16.91
CA GLY A 320 -3.35 25.83 -17.96
C GLY A 320 -4.00 24.68 -18.70
N ALA A 321 -3.82 23.43 -18.23
CA ALA A 321 -4.54 22.28 -18.75
C ALA A 321 -5.99 22.25 -18.28
N LYS A 322 -6.89 21.73 -19.11
CA LYS A 322 -8.25 21.34 -18.71
C LYS A 322 -8.67 20.09 -19.47
N ILE A 323 -9.06 19.04 -18.77
CA ILE A 323 -9.50 17.79 -19.40
C ILE A 323 -10.95 17.93 -19.84
N THR A 324 -11.18 17.68 -21.14
CA THR A 324 -12.45 17.91 -21.84
C THR A 324 -13.15 16.61 -22.26
N GLY A 325 -12.44 15.48 -22.28
CA GLY A 325 -13.04 14.19 -22.63
C GLY A 325 -12.19 12.99 -22.17
N PHE A 326 -12.87 11.87 -21.91
CA PHE A 326 -12.28 10.55 -21.73
C PHE A 326 -13.10 9.53 -22.51
N GLU A 327 -12.44 8.81 -23.42
CA GLU A 327 -13.05 7.83 -24.32
C GLU A 327 -12.29 6.50 -24.25
N GLN A 328 -13.02 5.40 -24.42
CA GLN A 328 -12.45 4.06 -24.60
C GLN A 328 -12.93 3.54 -25.98
N PRO A 329 -12.24 3.85 -27.08
CA PRO A 329 -12.67 3.47 -28.43
C PRO A 329 -12.65 1.96 -28.67
N GLU A 330 -11.70 1.24 -28.06
CA GLU A 330 -11.57 -0.22 -28.15
C GLU A 330 -11.22 -0.81 -26.78
N GLN A 331 -11.29 -2.13 -26.65
CA GLN A 331 -10.81 -2.79 -25.43
C GLN A 331 -9.32 -2.48 -25.21
N ASP A 332 -8.98 -2.12 -23.97
CA ASP A 332 -7.63 -1.74 -23.53
C ASP A 332 -6.99 -0.55 -24.30
N SER A 333 -7.80 0.25 -25.02
CA SER A 333 -7.39 1.47 -25.75
C SER A 333 -8.19 2.67 -25.27
N TYR A 334 -7.53 3.79 -25.01
CA TYR A 334 -8.08 4.94 -24.30
C TYR A 334 -7.60 6.27 -24.89
N ILE A 335 -8.43 7.31 -24.75
CA ILE A 335 -8.12 8.68 -25.17
C ILE A 335 -8.50 9.65 -24.04
N VAL A 336 -7.53 10.43 -23.55
CA VAL A 336 -7.77 11.63 -22.73
C VAL A 336 -7.68 12.84 -23.64
N ARG A 337 -8.79 13.56 -23.82
CA ARG A 337 -8.82 14.85 -24.54
C ARG A 337 -8.68 15.98 -23.54
N TYR A 338 -7.83 16.94 -23.86
CA TYR A 338 -7.57 18.10 -23.01
C TYR A 338 -7.25 19.34 -23.84
N GLU A 339 -7.39 20.51 -23.25
CA GLU A 339 -6.91 21.77 -23.80
C GLU A 339 -5.76 22.30 -22.94
N VAL A 340 -4.82 23.04 -23.53
CA VAL A 340 -3.77 23.78 -22.80
C VAL A 340 -3.82 25.23 -23.27
N TYR A 341 -4.25 26.14 -22.39
CA TYR A 341 -4.57 27.54 -22.75
C TYR A 341 -5.53 27.67 -23.96
N GLY A 342 -6.43 26.69 -24.14
CA GLY A 342 -7.39 26.63 -25.26
C GLY A 342 -6.89 25.90 -26.51
N GLU A 343 -5.62 25.48 -26.58
CA GLU A 343 -5.14 24.61 -27.66
C GLU A 343 -5.56 23.15 -27.41
N PRO A 344 -6.31 22.49 -28.31
CA PRO A 344 -6.72 21.09 -28.13
C PRO A 344 -5.56 20.12 -28.32
N ARG A 345 -5.51 19.09 -27.46
CA ARG A 345 -4.49 18.04 -27.40
C ARG A 345 -5.13 16.71 -26.96
N SER A 346 -4.46 15.58 -27.18
CA SER A 346 -4.87 14.29 -26.62
C SER A 346 -3.68 13.46 -26.13
N VAL A 347 -3.94 12.61 -25.13
CA VAL A 347 -3.10 11.45 -24.81
C VAL A 347 -3.88 10.21 -25.20
N GLU A 348 -3.43 9.54 -26.25
CA GLU A 348 -4.03 8.31 -26.77
C GLU A 348 -3.13 7.15 -26.34
N TYR A 349 -3.67 6.12 -25.69
CA TYR A 349 -2.83 5.05 -25.14
C TYR A 349 -3.49 3.68 -25.18
N THR A 350 -2.65 2.66 -25.34
CA THR A 350 -3.05 1.26 -25.33
C THR A 350 -2.31 0.51 -24.23
N VAL A 351 -2.98 -0.47 -23.61
CA VAL A 351 -2.43 -1.32 -22.55
C VAL A 351 -2.45 -2.77 -23.02
N ALA A 352 -1.29 -3.41 -23.09
CA ALA A 352 -1.18 -4.81 -23.46
C ALA A 352 -1.38 -5.74 -22.24
N LYS A 353 -1.64 -7.02 -22.51
CA LYS A 353 -1.97 -8.03 -21.48
C LYS A 353 -0.85 -8.31 -20.47
N ASP A 354 0.41 -8.06 -20.84
CA ASP A 354 1.53 -8.12 -19.90
C ASP A 354 1.58 -6.91 -18.94
N GLY A 355 0.86 -5.84 -19.26
CA GLY A 355 0.83 -4.55 -18.59
C GLY A 355 1.74 -3.50 -19.25
N SER A 356 2.36 -3.80 -20.39
CA SER A 356 3.07 -2.77 -21.17
C SER A 356 2.07 -1.77 -21.75
N ALA A 357 2.50 -0.52 -21.89
CA ALA A 357 1.65 0.58 -22.34
C ALA A 357 2.37 1.43 -23.38
N THR A 358 1.65 1.86 -24.40
CA THR A 358 2.11 2.81 -25.41
C THR A 358 1.27 4.07 -25.31
N PHE A 359 1.91 5.24 -25.21
CA PHE A 359 1.26 6.54 -25.14
C PHE A 359 1.63 7.36 -26.38
N GLN A 360 0.66 8.09 -26.92
CA GLN A 360 0.80 9.04 -28.01
C GLN A 360 0.28 10.40 -27.53
N PHE A 361 1.18 11.37 -27.40
CA PHE A 361 0.87 12.74 -27.02
C PHE A 361 0.67 13.56 -28.28
N VAL A 362 -0.60 13.80 -28.63
CA VAL A 362 -0.99 14.49 -29.87
C VAL A 362 -1.14 15.98 -29.59
N THR A 363 -0.43 16.79 -30.38
CA THR A 363 -0.46 18.25 -30.33
C THR A 363 -0.63 18.82 -31.75
N PRO A 364 -1.02 20.11 -31.90
CA PRO A 364 -1.03 20.77 -33.21
C PRO A 364 0.34 20.76 -33.93
N GLN A 365 1.43 20.57 -33.20
CA GLN A 365 2.80 20.54 -33.70
C GLN A 365 3.27 19.13 -34.13
N GLY A 366 2.56 18.08 -33.72
CA GLY A 366 2.90 16.68 -34.01
C GLY A 366 2.52 15.72 -32.89
N THR A 367 2.87 14.45 -33.07
CA THR A 367 2.64 13.38 -32.09
C THR A 367 3.97 12.84 -31.57
N GLU A 368 4.14 12.81 -30.24
CA GLU A 368 5.25 12.12 -29.57
C GLU A 368 4.77 10.77 -29.05
N THR A 369 5.56 9.70 -29.24
CA THR A 369 5.20 8.33 -28.82
C THR A 369 6.16 7.82 -27.77
N GLU A 370 5.63 7.33 -26.65
CA GLU A 370 6.38 6.69 -25.57
C GLU A 370 5.93 5.25 -25.36
N HIS A 371 6.87 4.34 -25.05
CA HIS A 371 6.60 2.93 -24.78
C HIS A 371 7.16 2.53 -23.42
N TYR A 372 6.33 1.87 -22.60
CA TYR A 372 6.68 1.45 -21.25
C TYR A 372 6.35 -0.02 -21.01
N THR A 373 7.16 -0.69 -20.20
CA THR A 373 6.94 -2.07 -19.74
C THR A 373 6.97 -2.11 -18.22
N PRO A 374 6.12 -2.91 -17.55
CA PRO A 374 6.17 -3.07 -16.10
C PRO A 374 7.54 -3.62 -15.70
N ARG A 375 8.23 -2.94 -14.79
CA ARG A 375 9.47 -3.46 -14.19
C ARG A 375 9.15 -4.73 -13.40
N GLN A 376 9.45 -5.90 -13.95
CA GLN A 376 9.44 -7.16 -13.18
C GLN A 376 10.41 -7.03 -12.00
N ARG A 377 9.86 -6.94 -10.78
CA ARG A 377 10.65 -7.00 -9.54
C ARG A 377 11.05 -8.45 -9.29
N GLY A 378 12.17 -8.86 -9.88
CA GLY A 378 12.92 -10.02 -9.41
C GLY A 378 13.47 -9.74 -8.01
N SER A 379 13.51 -10.75 -7.15
CA SER A 379 14.18 -10.68 -5.85
C SER A 379 15.69 -10.61 -6.03
N GLY A 380 16.27 -9.41 -5.96
CA GLY A 380 17.73 -9.22 -6.01
C GLY A 380 18.15 -7.75 -6.16
N GLU A 381 19.01 -7.30 -5.25
CA GLU A 381 19.91 -6.14 -5.28
C GLU A 381 19.70 -5.04 -6.34
N GLY A 382 19.28 -3.85 -5.89
CA GLY A 382 19.11 -2.68 -6.75
C GLY A 382 20.42 -2.16 -7.37
N ARG A 383 20.54 -2.28 -8.70
CA ARG A 383 21.55 -1.55 -9.49
C ARG A 383 20.91 -0.58 -10.49
N ARG A 384 21.08 0.70 -10.18
CA ARG A 384 21.31 1.85 -11.09
C ARG A 384 20.21 2.17 -12.12
N ASP A 385 19.57 3.33 -11.92
CA ASP A 385 19.02 4.08 -13.05
C ASP A 385 20.17 4.59 -13.95
N ALA A 386 20.00 4.48 -15.26
CA ALA A 386 20.92 5.01 -16.27
C ALA A 386 20.44 6.38 -16.77
N GLU A 387 21.38 7.25 -17.14
CA GLU A 387 21.05 8.53 -17.80
C GLU A 387 20.34 8.31 -19.15
N PRO A 388 19.44 9.23 -19.57
CA PRO A 388 18.83 9.19 -20.88
C PRO A 388 19.83 9.60 -21.99
N PRO A 389 19.72 9.02 -23.20
CA PRO A 389 20.60 9.38 -24.32
C PRO A 389 20.27 10.79 -24.82
N ARG A 390 21.29 11.66 -24.93
CA ARG A 390 21.15 12.99 -25.53
C ARG A 390 21.11 12.88 -27.06
N GLY A 391 20.16 13.57 -27.68
CA GLY A 391 20.00 13.58 -29.14
C GLY A 391 21.16 14.24 -29.90
N ASN A 392 21.36 13.81 -31.15
CA ASN A 392 22.31 14.41 -32.09
C ASN A 392 21.75 15.71 -32.68
N GLU A 393 22.57 16.77 -32.74
CA GLU A 393 22.47 17.87 -33.71
C GLU A 393 23.88 18.47 -34.00
N PRO A 394 24.10 19.16 -35.13
CA PRO A 394 25.29 18.89 -35.94
C PRO A 394 26.49 19.83 -35.78
N SER A 395 27.66 19.35 -36.24
CA SER A 395 28.95 20.03 -36.22
C SER A 395 29.04 21.23 -37.17
N GLY A 396 29.12 22.45 -36.62
CA GLY A 396 29.44 23.68 -37.35
C GLY A 396 30.92 24.07 -37.26
N GLN A 397 31.64 24.09 -38.38
CA GLN A 397 33.02 24.57 -38.45
C GLN A 397 33.13 26.08 -38.20
N ARG A 398 34.09 26.52 -37.37
CA ARG A 398 34.70 27.86 -37.49
C ARG A 398 36.22 27.82 -37.39
N ARG A 399 36.87 28.52 -38.34
CA ARG A 399 38.32 28.68 -38.49
C ARG A 399 38.89 29.61 -37.41
N GLY A 400 40.14 29.34 -37.03
CA GLY A 400 40.88 30.08 -36.00
C GLY A 400 41.38 31.49 -36.33
N GLY A 401 42.19 32.03 -35.42
CA GLY A 401 42.88 33.32 -35.55
C GLY A 401 43.66 33.72 -34.29
N ASN A 402 45.00 33.62 -34.37
CA ASN A 402 46.08 34.37 -33.67
C ASN A 402 45.95 34.88 -32.20
N GLY A 403 47.05 34.78 -31.42
CA GLY A 403 47.16 35.55 -30.16
C GLY A 403 48.34 35.35 -29.19
N GLN A 404 49.59 35.22 -29.67
CA GLN A 404 50.88 35.53 -28.97
C GLN A 404 51.02 35.48 -27.41
N SER A 405 51.71 34.45 -26.92
CA SER A 405 52.91 34.48 -26.03
C SER A 405 53.20 35.62 -25.01
N ARG A 406 53.49 35.23 -23.75
CA ARG A 406 54.67 35.61 -22.90
C ARG A 406 54.65 34.81 -21.58
N GLU A 407 55.63 33.96 -21.26
CA GLU A 407 56.97 34.19 -20.63
C GLU A 407 57.00 34.18 -19.07
N GLY A 408 57.95 33.43 -18.49
CA GLY A 408 58.29 33.38 -17.05
C GLY A 408 58.25 31.94 -16.46
N ARG A 409 59.34 31.14 -16.44
CA ARG A 409 60.48 31.11 -15.47
C ARG A 409 60.02 30.87 -14.01
N ARG A 410 60.61 29.98 -13.18
CA ARG A 410 61.87 29.19 -13.28
C ARG A 410 61.91 28.07 -12.18
N SER A 411 62.69 26.99 -12.41
CA SER A 411 63.50 26.13 -11.46
C SER A 411 63.13 25.97 -9.96
N GLY A 412 63.35 24.85 -9.25
CA GLY A 412 64.06 23.57 -9.50
C GLY A 412 64.18 22.79 -8.15
N ARG A 413 64.09 21.46 -8.07
CA ARG A 413 65.12 20.40 -8.27
C ARG A 413 65.79 19.89 -6.97
N GLY A 414 65.69 18.58 -6.71
CA GLY A 414 66.48 17.80 -5.72
C GLY A 414 65.66 17.31 -4.51
N GLY A 415 65.78 16.08 -4.02
CA GLY A 415 66.56 14.90 -4.47
C GLY A 415 66.17 13.63 -3.67
N ARG A 416 66.50 12.43 -4.18
CA ARG A 416 66.36 11.15 -3.44
C ARG A 416 67.70 10.75 -2.78
N PRO A 417 67.68 9.86 -1.78
CA PRO A 417 68.03 8.45 -2.09
C PRO A 417 67.10 7.40 -1.45
N ASP A 418 67.15 6.18 -1.97
CA ASP A 418 66.39 5.01 -1.50
C ASP A 418 67.10 4.26 -0.35
N SER A 419 66.35 3.51 0.47
CA SER A 419 66.69 2.10 0.82
C SER A 419 65.62 1.38 1.69
N MET A 420 65.52 0.05 1.52
CA MET A 420 64.73 -0.98 2.25
C MET A 420 63.17 -0.99 2.19
N ARG A 421 62.62 -2.06 1.57
CA ARG A 421 61.25 -2.65 1.68
C ARG A 421 61.31 -3.88 2.63
N PRO A 422 60.21 -4.59 3.00
CA PRO A 422 58.78 -4.51 2.59
C PRO A 422 57.84 -4.28 3.83
N SER A 423 56.50 -4.28 3.82
CA SER A 423 55.46 -5.00 3.04
C SER A 423 54.10 -4.29 3.09
N ALA A 424 53.24 -4.56 2.10
CA ALA A 424 51.77 -4.47 2.13
C ALA A 424 51.05 -3.39 2.98
N GLU A 425 50.64 -2.29 2.33
CA GLU A 425 49.23 -1.86 2.38
C GLU A 425 48.87 -1.00 1.17
N ALA A 426 47.61 -1.02 0.74
CA ALA A 426 47.20 -0.49 -0.56
C ALA A 426 46.95 1.02 -0.56
N ASN A 427 47.56 1.71 -1.52
CA ASN A 427 47.49 3.16 -1.71
C ASN A 427 46.11 3.62 -2.23
N SER A 428 45.15 3.88 -1.32
CA SER A 428 43.89 4.55 -1.64
C SER A 428 44.07 6.07 -1.70
N ARG A 429 44.48 6.59 -2.85
CA ARG A 429 44.36 8.03 -3.15
C ARG A 429 42.97 8.32 -3.70
N ASN A 430 42.46 9.49 -3.32
CA ASN A 430 41.18 10.08 -3.73
C ASN A 430 39.93 9.59 -2.99
N ALA A 431 39.84 9.94 -1.70
CA ALA A 431 38.60 10.00 -0.95
C ALA A 431 38.43 11.40 -0.34
N GLY A 432 37.89 12.33 -1.13
CA GLY A 432 37.46 13.64 -0.63
C GLY A 432 36.17 13.50 0.15
N GLY A 433 36.27 13.43 1.49
CA GLY A 433 35.18 13.69 2.41
C GLY A 433 35.51 14.91 3.28
N PRO A 434 34.53 15.65 3.83
CA PRO A 434 34.80 16.79 4.68
C PRO A 434 35.66 16.40 5.89
N ARG A 435 36.68 17.20 6.22
CA ARG A 435 37.46 17.04 7.45
C ARG A 435 36.67 17.55 8.64
N GLY A 436 36.79 16.86 9.77
CA GLY A 436 36.24 17.33 11.05
C GLY A 436 36.95 18.60 11.58
N PRO A 437 36.36 19.28 12.58
CA PRO A 437 36.76 20.64 12.97
C PRO A 437 38.17 20.75 13.55
N GLN A 438 38.77 21.94 13.46
CA GLN A 438 40.00 22.28 14.16
C GLN A 438 39.81 23.49 15.08
N PRO A 439 40.61 23.63 16.17
CA PRO A 439 40.55 24.81 17.03
C PRO A 439 40.98 26.06 16.25
N GLY A 440 40.03 26.96 15.96
CA GLY A 440 40.27 28.17 15.17
C GLY A 440 39.13 28.53 14.22
N ASP A 441 38.25 27.57 13.91
CA ASP A 441 36.99 27.87 13.20
C ASP A 441 36.14 28.83 14.05
N GLY A 442 35.79 29.99 13.50
CA GLY A 442 35.10 31.09 14.20
C GLY A 442 33.67 30.76 14.66
N PRO A 443 32.91 31.74 15.21
CA PRO A 443 31.55 31.52 15.68
C PRO A 443 30.69 30.95 14.54
N ARG A 444 30.22 29.71 14.72
CA ARG A 444 29.42 29.01 13.71
C ARG A 444 28.01 29.60 13.67
N GLN A 445 27.55 29.95 12.48
CA GLN A 445 26.16 30.34 12.28
C GLN A 445 25.22 29.16 12.59
N PRO A 446 24.07 29.38 13.25
CA PRO A 446 23.05 28.36 13.45
C PRO A 446 22.66 27.67 12.12
N TRP A 447 22.57 26.35 12.14
CA TRP A 447 22.36 25.53 10.93
C TRP A 447 21.13 25.97 10.10
N ILE A 448 20.03 26.32 10.76
CA ILE A 448 18.80 26.83 10.11
C ILE A 448 19.07 28.09 9.26
N LEU A 449 19.98 28.99 9.68
CA LEU A 449 20.28 30.21 8.93
C LEU A 449 21.07 29.94 7.64
N VAL A 450 21.86 28.86 7.63
CA VAL A 450 22.67 28.44 6.48
C VAL A 450 21.85 27.64 5.48
N HIS A 451 20.85 26.89 5.96
CA HIS A 451 20.04 25.97 5.16
C HIS A 451 18.58 26.43 5.01
N ALA A 452 18.25 27.71 5.30
CA ALA A 452 16.89 28.24 5.28
C ALA A 452 16.15 27.91 3.96
N ASP A 453 16.76 28.25 2.83
CA ASP A 453 16.26 28.01 1.47
C ASP A 453 16.11 26.51 1.11
N GLU A 454 16.78 25.61 1.85
CA GLU A 454 16.68 24.14 1.67
C GLU A 454 15.62 23.51 2.59
N ILE A 455 15.17 24.22 3.63
CA ILE A 455 14.14 23.80 4.60
C ILE A 455 12.77 24.40 4.24
N ASP A 456 12.73 25.62 3.68
CA ASP A 456 11.52 26.24 3.12
C ASP A 456 11.09 25.51 1.85
N LEU A 457 10.28 24.47 2.02
CA LEU A 457 9.71 23.64 0.96
C LEU A 457 8.51 24.32 0.29
N GLY A 458 7.87 25.27 1.00
CA GLY A 458 6.81 26.12 0.45
C GLY A 458 7.32 27.21 -0.51
N HIS A 459 8.61 27.54 -0.45
CA HIS A 459 9.24 28.70 -1.09
C HIS A 459 8.53 30.02 -0.79
N ASN A 460 8.04 30.16 0.45
CA ASN A 460 7.33 31.36 0.94
C ASN A 460 8.22 32.28 1.80
N ASN A 461 9.49 31.89 2.04
CA ASN A 461 10.48 32.51 2.94
C ASN A 461 10.13 32.41 4.44
N ILE A 462 9.22 31.51 4.81
CA ILE A 462 8.81 31.23 6.19
C ILE A 462 9.17 29.77 6.47
N ILE A 463 9.91 29.50 7.54
CA ILE A 463 10.23 28.12 7.92
C ILE A 463 9.23 27.69 9.00
N SER A 464 8.35 26.75 8.69
CA SER A 464 7.42 26.21 9.70
C SER A 464 8.07 25.16 10.60
N ARG A 465 7.50 24.96 11.79
CA ARG A 465 7.88 23.86 12.70
C ARG A 465 7.83 22.48 12.03
N ASP A 466 6.88 22.27 11.13
CA ASP A 466 6.68 20.99 10.47
C ASP A 466 7.75 20.71 9.40
N GLU A 467 8.25 21.73 8.70
CA GLU A 467 9.31 21.57 7.69
C GLU A 467 10.64 21.14 8.33
N ILE A 468 11.03 21.76 9.45
CA ILE A 468 12.27 21.38 10.15
C ILE A 468 12.17 19.99 10.81
N VAL A 469 10.99 19.62 11.34
CA VAL A 469 10.74 18.26 11.88
C VAL A 469 10.68 17.22 10.76
N GLY A 470 10.10 17.57 9.61
CA GLY A 470 10.10 16.74 8.41
C GLY A 470 11.52 16.49 7.90
N GLU A 471 12.36 17.53 7.84
CA GLU A 471 13.75 17.40 7.40
C GLU A 471 14.60 16.61 8.40
N ALA A 472 14.35 16.72 9.71
CA ALA A 472 14.96 15.87 10.73
C ALA A 472 14.57 14.40 10.57
N THR A 473 13.27 14.14 10.33
CA THR A 473 12.73 12.79 10.12
C THR A 473 13.30 12.14 8.84
N LYS A 474 13.47 12.94 7.78
CA LYS A 474 14.07 12.54 6.50
C LYS A 474 15.60 12.35 6.60
N ALA A 475 16.28 13.13 7.43
CA ALA A 475 17.67 12.87 7.79
C ALA A 475 17.80 11.51 8.50
N PHE A 476 16.94 11.27 9.49
CA PHE A 476 16.92 10.06 10.31
C PHE A 476 16.68 8.79 9.46
N ALA A 477 15.57 8.74 8.72
CA ALA A 477 15.17 7.60 7.90
C ALA A 477 16.10 7.30 6.70
N GLY A 478 17.07 8.17 6.42
CA GLY A 478 18.12 7.90 5.43
C GLY A 478 19.42 7.36 6.03
N TYR A 479 19.48 7.18 7.35
CA TYR A 479 20.53 6.43 8.05
C TYR A 479 19.96 5.17 8.70
N ASP A 480 18.79 5.25 9.33
CA ASP A 480 18.05 4.13 9.95
C ASP A 480 17.73 3.10 8.85
N THR A 481 18.53 2.03 8.80
CA THR A 481 18.56 1.12 7.65
C THR A 481 17.77 -0.16 7.95
N ASP A 482 17.73 -0.59 9.20
CA ASP A 482 16.92 -1.73 9.65
C ASP A 482 15.52 -1.33 10.16
N ASN A 483 15.25 -0.03 10.31
CA ASN A 483 13.96 0.58 10.67
C ASN A 483 13.55 0.27 12.12
N ASP A 484 14.52 0.14 13.02
CA ASP A 484 14.28 -0.06 14.45
C ASP A 484 13.98 1.24 15.22
N GLY A 485 14.11 2.41 14.57
CA GLY A 485 13.85 3.73 15.14
C GLY A 485 15.01 4.34 15.92
N GLN A 486 16.20 3.74 15.81
CA GLN A 486 17.45 4.14 16.45
C GLN A 486 18.52 4.43 15.37
N LEU A 487 19.56 5.19 15.72
CA LEU A 487 20.74 5.37 14.86
C LEU A 487 21.98 4.91 15.59
N THR A 488 22.42 3.71 15.23
CA THR A 488 23.68 3.17 15.71
C THR A 488 24.87 3.87 15.04
N GLN A 489 26.04 3.82 15.69
CA GLN A 489 27.27 4.34 15.10
C GLN A 489 27.66 3.61 13.79
N SER A 490 27.23 2.37 13.61
CA SER A 490 27.35 1.59 12.37
C SER A 490 26.61 2.21 11.19
N GLU A 491 25.36 2.60 11.39
CA GLU A 491 24.49 3.17 10.36
C GLU A 491 24.93 4.59 9.99
N LEU A 492 25.23 5.40 11.01
CA LEU A 492 25.84 6.71 10.81
C LEU A 492 27.19 6.60 10.07
N ALA A 493 27.94 5.50 10.20
CA ALA A 493 29.19 5.29 9.47
C ALA A 493 29.00 4.94 7.98
N VAL A 494 27.79 4.54 7.52
CA VAL A 494 27.54 4.12 6.13
C VAL A 494 27.93 5.21 5.13
N ARG A 495 28.66 4.79 4.08
CA ARG A 495 29.21 5.67 3.05
C ARG A 495 28.16 5.98 1.98
N GLY A 496 27.41 7.03 2.20
CA GLY A 496 26.38 7.55 1.27
C GLY A 496 25.41 8.47 1.99
N GLY A 497 24.99 8.05 3.20
CA GLY A 497 24.15 8.81 4.13
C GLY A 497 22.75 9.14 3.60
N SER A 498 21.98 9.83 4.44
CA SER A 498 20.73 10.45 3.98
C SER A 498 21.01 11.56 2.96
N ARG A 499 20.08 11.77 2.03
CA ARG A 499 20.11 12.88 1.05
C ARG A 499 19.42 14.16 1.56
N SER A 500 19.07 14.18 2.85
CA SER A 500 18.59 15.36 3.56
C SER A 500 19.69 16.42 3.69
N ALA A 501 19.33 17.71 3.68
CA ALA A 501 20.21 18.80 4.07
C ALA A 501 20.73 18.61 5.50
N MET A 502 19.86 18.16 6.41
CA MET A 502 20.17 17.88 7.81
C MET A 502 20.96 16.57 8.00
N ALA A 503 21.19 15.75 6.96
CA ALA A 503 21.94 14.49 7.08
C ALA A 503 23.36 14.68 7.62
N GLY A 504 24.08 15.69 7.09
CA GLY A 504 25.43 16.02 7.55
C GLY A 504 25.46 16.54 8.98
N PHE A 505 24.43 17.30 9.38
CA PHE A 505 24.26 17.81 10.73
C PHE A 505 23.95 16.69 11.73
N LEU A 506 22.97 15.83 11.43
CA LEU A 506 22.55 14.70 12.27
C LEU A 506 23.73 13.74 12.54
N LYS A 507 24.49 13.39 11.49
CA LYS A 507 25.70 12.56 11.61
C LYS A 507 26.85 13.28 12.35
N GLY A 508 26.99 14.58 12.17
CA GLY A 508 28.03 15.39 12.81
C GLY A 508 27.80 15.62 14.31
N HIS A 509 26.53 15.62 14.74
CA HIS A 509 26.09 15.98 16.10
C HIS A 509 25.34 14.86 16.83
N ALA A 510 25.46 13.60 16.38
CA ALA A 510 24.73 12.48 16.97
C ALA A 510 24.95 12.36 18.51
N LYS A 511 26.16 12.67 19.00
CA LYS A 511 26.49 12.64 20.44
C LYS A 511 25.90 13.80 21.25
N GLU A 512 25.52 14.90 20.60
CA GLU A 512 24.88 16.05 21.22
C GLU A 512 23.34 15.99 21.09
N ILE A 513 22.86 15.02 20.33
CA ILE A 513 21.45 14.69 20.11
C ILE A 513 21.04 13.58 21.07
N ASP A 514 21.81 12.49 21.13
CA ASP A 514 21.84 11.51 22.22
C ASP A 514 21.89 12.24 23.57
N ARG A 515 20.84 12.04 24.37
CA ARG A 515 20.54 12.84 25.57
C ARG A 515 20.42 12.02 26.83
N ASP A 516 19.99 10.77 26.74
CA ASP A 516 20.12 9.82 27.84
C ASP A 516 21.51 9.17 27.92
N ASN A 517 22.37 9.41 26.91
CA ASN A 517 23.76 8.96 26.82
C ASN A 517 23.89 7.45 26.69
N ASP A 518 22.93 6.79 26.03
CA ASP A 518 22.98 5.35 25.74
C ASP A 518 23.95 4.99 24.59
N GLY A 519 24.41 5.99 23.83
CA GLY A 519 25.33 5.86 22.70
C GLY A 519 24.66 5.74 21.33
N ILE A 520 23.35 5.91 21.27
CA ILE A 520 22.47 5.82 20.11
C ILE A 520 21.73 7.16 19.98
N ALA A 521 21.45 7.61 18.75
CA ALA A 521 20.53 8.74 18.56
C ALA A 521 19.15 8.20 18.19
N SER A 522 18.15 8.33 19.07
CA SER A 522 16.79 7.89 18.77
C SER A 522 16.05 8.86 17.85
N LYS A 523 15.00 8.37 17.17
CA LYS A 523 14.15 9.21 16.31
C LYS A 523 13.54 10.40 17.06
N GLN A 524 13.14 10.17 18.31
CA GLN A 524 12.56 11.21 19.15
C GLN A 524 13.57 12.29 19.53
N GLU A 525 14.82 11.93 19.80
CA GLU A 525 15.87 12.91 20.12
C GLU A 525 16.29 13.73 18.91
N ALA A 526 16.37 13.13 17.72
CA ALA A 526 16.63 13.84 16.48
C ALA A 526 15.55 14.91 16.21
N ILE A 527 14.27 14.54 16.36
CA ILE A 527 13.12 15.45 16.24
C ILE A 527 13.17 16.52 17.33
N SER A 528 13.30 16.15 18.60
CA SER A 528 13.36 17.11 19.71
C SER A 528 14.65 17.94 19.75
N ASN A 529 15.67 17.62 18.96
CA ASN A 529 16.79 18.52 18.70
C ASN A 529 16.45 19.55 17.62
N ALA A 530 15.81 19.14 16.53
CA ALA A 530 15.31 20.04 15.49
C ALA A 530 14.30 21.06 16.06
N GLU A 531 13.37 20.62 16.90
CA GLU A 531 12.42 21.50 17.62
C GLU A 531 13.14 22.50 18.53
N ARG A 532 14.23 22.10 19.20
CA ARG A 532 15.06 23.01 20.02
C ARG A 532 15.88 24.00 19.19
N MET A 533 16.20 23.66 17.94
CA MET A 533 16.85 24.60 17.02
C MET A 533 15.83 25.61 16.50
N PHE A 534 14.62 25.16 16.20
CA PHE A 534 13.47 25.97 15.81
C PHE A 534 13.12 27.03 16.86
N GLN A 535 12.84 26.60 18.09
CA GLN A 535 12.46 27.45 19.24
C GLN A 535 13.52 28.48 19.67
N LYS A 536 14.74 28.43 19.11
CA LYS A 536 15.78 29.45 19.34
C LYS A 536 15.69 30.62 18.35
N ILE A 537 14.94 30.45 17.27
CA ILE A 537 14.80 31.43 16.18
C ILE A 537 13.35 31.92 16.11
N ASP A 538 12.37 31.04 16.30
CA ASP A 538 10.97 31.42 16.59
C ASP A 538 10.94 32.15 17.94
N THR A 539 10.97 33.48 17.87
CA THR A 539 10.92 34.40 19.01
C THR A 539 9.51 34.91 19.28
N SER A 540 8.64 34.85 18.28
CA SER A 540 7.22 35.17 18.38
C SER A 540 6.44 34.10 19.18
N GLY A 541 6.86 32.84 19.07
CA GLY A 541 6.19 31.66 19.61
C GLY A 541 4.97 31.22 18.81
N ASP A 542 4.81 31.66 17.55
CA ASP A 542 3.64 31.36 16.71
C ASP A 542 3.74 30.02 15.96
N GLY A 543 4.92 29.37 15.98
CA GLY A 543 5.16 28.09 15.29
C GLY A 543 5.68 28.22 13.87
N GLU A 544 5.95 29.45 13.41
CA GLU A 544 6.60 29.79 12.16
C GLU A 544 7.84 30.67 12.44
N ILE A 545 8.90 30.51 11.65
CA ILE A 545 10.06 31.40 11.67
C ILE A 545 9.89 32.39 10.52
N GLN A 546 9.63 33.65 10.85
CA GLN A 546 9.41 34.71 9.87
C GLN A 546 10.75 35.28 9.33
N PRO A 547 10.75 35.95 8.15
CA PRO A 547 11.96 36.55 7.57
C PRO A 547 12.70 37.53 8.49
N ASP A 548 11.97 38.30 9.30
CA ASP A 548 12.55 39.27 10.25
C ASP A 548 13.16 38.60 11.48
N GLU A 549 12.69 37.41 11.85
CA GLU A 549 13.31 36.58 12.90
C GLU A 549 14.60 35.92 12.41
N LEU A 550 14.64 35.45 11.15
CA LEU A 550 15.86 35.01 10.48
C LEU A 550 16.89 36.15 10.39
N GLU A 551 16.48 37.35 9.95
CA GLU A 551 17.31 38.56 9.95
C GLU A 551 17.84 38.90 11.36
N THR A 552 16.98 38.86 12.37
CA THR A 552 17.34 39.15 13.76
C THR A 552 18.32 38.12 14.33
N SER A 553 18.16 36.85 13.97
CA SER A 553 19.05 35.74 14.34
C SER A 553 20.40 35.81 13.61
N ARG A 554 20.45 36.28 12.35
CA ARG A 554 21.69 36.53 11.58
C ARG A 554 22.54 37.68 12.13
N ARG A 555 21.96 38.57 12.95
CA ARG A 555 22.60 39.76 13.53
C ARG A 555 23.12 39.55 14.97
N LYS A 556 22.90 38.37 15.55
CA LYS A 556 23.37 37.96 16.89
C LYS A 556 24.62 37.07 16.79
#